data_AF-D8TFV5-F1
#
_entry.id   AF-D8TFV5-F1
#
_cell.length_a   1.000
_cell.length_b   1.000
_cell.length_c   1.000
_cell.angle_alpha   90.00
_cell.angle_beta   90.00
_cell.angle_gamma   90.00
#
_symmetry.space_group_name_H-M   'P 1'
#
loop_
_entity.id
_entity.type
_entity.pdbx_description
1 polymer ?
#
loop_
_entity_poly.entity_id
_entity_poly.type
_entity_poly.pdbx_seq_one_letter_code
_entity_poly.pdbx_strand_id
1 'polypeptide(L)' 'SSRQWYHCINKFLRGEGFIRLNSDGNLYQKERNIGFVIIAVYVDDCLLVGNLNS' A
#
# COMPACT_ATOMS: atom_id res chain seq x y z
N SER A 1 9.21 -19.97 0.10
CA SER A 1 7.75 -19.97 0.36
C SER A 1 7.06 -19.14 -0.69
N SER A 2 5.88 -19.56 -1.18
CA SER A 2 5.11 -18.91 -2.26
C SER A 2 4.64 -17.48 -1.97
N ARG A 3 4.86 -16.97 -0.75
CA ARG A 3 4.51 -15.59 -0.31
C ARG A 3 5.72 -14.68 -0.07
N GLN A 4 6.91 -15.06 -0.52
CA GLN A 4 8.10 -14.21 -0.38
C GLN A 4 7.94 -12.85 -1.08
N TRP A 5 7.29 -12.83 -2.24
CA TRP A 5 6.98 -11.61 -2.99
C TRP A 5 6.17 -10.61 -2.13
N TYR A 6 5.15 -11.10 -1.41
CA TYR A 6 4.32 -10.29 -0.53
C TYR A 6 5.14 -9.73 0.63
N HIS A 7 6.06 -10.54 1.21
CA HIS A 7 6.94 -10.07 2.27
C HIS A 7 7.89 -8.94 1.77
N CYS A 8 8.43 -9.08 0.56
CA CYS A 8 9.27 -8.05 -0.07
C CYS A 8 8.50 -6.75 -0.29
N ILE A 9 7.30 -6.82 -0.88
CA ILE A 9 6.43 -5.64 -1.10
C ILE A 9 6.03 -4.99 0.22
N ASN A 10 5.59 -5.78 1.20
CA ASN A 10 5.21 -5.26 2.50
C ASN A 10 6.37 -4.54 3.19
N LYS A 11 7.59 -5.09 3.10
CA LYS A 11 8.79 -4.46 3.64
C LYS A 11 9.10 -3.15 2.92
N PHE A 12 9.03 -3.14 1.59
CA PHE A 12 9.26 -1.96 0.76
C PHE A 12 8.25 -0.85 1.08
N LEU A 13 6.95 -1.12 1.02
CA LEU A 13 5.90 -0.14 1.27
C LEU A 13 5.97 0.46 2.67
N ARG A 14 6.25 -0.36 3.69
CA ARG A 14 6.47 0.15 5.06
C ARG A 14 7.73 1.01 5.18
N GLY A 15 8.81 0.67 4.46
CA GLY A 15 10.02 1.49 4.38
C GLY A 15 9.76 2.85 3.74
N GLU A 16 8.86 2.88 2.76
CA GLU A 16 8.37 4.11 2.14
C GLU A 16 7.33 4.86 2.99
N GLY A 17 7.03 4.40 4.21
CA GLY A 17 6.11 5.09 5.12
C GLY A 17 4.62 4.88 4.80
N PHE A 18 4.27 3.85 4.03
CA PHE A 18 2.89 3.39 3.95
C PHE A 18 2.53 2.60 5.21
N ILE A 19 1.31 2.83 5.69
CA ILE A 19 0.71 2.13 6.81
C ILE A 19 -0.26 1.09 6.25
N ARG A 20 -0.12 -0.16 6.69
CA ARG A 20 -1.06 -1.22 6.33
C ARG A 20 -2.37 -1.01 7.09
N LEU A 21 -3.50 -1.06 6.39
CA LEU A 21 -4.80 -0.88 7.03
C LEU A 21 -5.17 -2.12 7.84
N ASN A 22 -5.87 -1.89 8.96
CA ASN A 22 -6.38 -2.98 9.81
C ASN A 22 -7.61 -3.66 9.21
N SER A 23 -8.34 -2.96 8.34
CA SER A 23 -9.53 -3.46 7.65
C SER A 23 -9.21 -4.50 6.57
N ASP A 24 -8.08 -4.36 5.87
CA ASP A 24 -7.57 -5.33 4.91
C ASP A 24 -6.04 -5.33 4.93
N GLY A 25 -5.44 -6.50 5.13
CA GLY A 25 -4.00 -6.68 5.15
C GLY A 25 -3.31 -6.39 3.81
N ASN A 26 -4.06 -6.34 2.71
CA ASN A 26 -3.54 -6.03 1.38
C ASN A 26 -3.63 -4.55 1.02
N LEU A 27 -4.26 -3.73 1.86
CA LEU A 27 -4.39 -2.29 1.65
C LEU A 27 -3.31 -1.53 2.43
N TYR A 28 -2.70 -0.58 1.74
CA TYR A 28 -1.66 0.29 2.25
C TYR A 28 -2.06 1.74 2.00
N GLN A 29 -2.05 2.57 3.03
CA GLN A 29 -2.36 3.99 2.94
C GLN A 29 -1.14 4.82 3.31
N LYS A 30 -0.93 5.91 2.59
CA LYS A 30 0.02 6.96 2.95
C LYS A 30 -0.64 8.31 2.84
N GLU A 31 -0.74 9.01 3.96
CA GLU A 31 -1.22 10.38 4.01
C GLU A 31 -0.11 11.34 3.62
N ARG A 32 -0.49 12.42 2.96
CA ARG A 32 0.33 13.57 2.62
C ARG A 32 -0.41 14.83 3.07
N ASN A 33 0.30 15.94 3.24
CA ASN A 33 -0.29 17.19 3.71
C ASN A 33 -1.50 17.68 2.89
N ILE A 34 -1.58 17.29 1.61
CA ILE A 34 -2.60 17.73 0.66
C ILE A 34 -3.41 16.57 0.05
N GLY A 35 -3.37 15.38 0.66
CA GLY A 35 -4.10 14.24 0.13
C GLY A 35 -3.61 12.89 0.63
N PHE A 36 -3.90 11.83 -0.13
CA PHE A 36 -3.53 10.47 0.26
C PHE A 36 -3.26 9.58 -0.94
N VAL A 37 -2.54 8.50 -0.69
CA VAL A 37 -2.33 7.39 -1.64
C VAL A 37 -2.75 6.10 -0.96
N ILE A 38 -3.56 5.30 -1.65
CA ILE A 38 -3.94 3.94 -1.26
C ILE A 38 -3.42 2.97 -2.32
N ILE A 39 -2.79 1.88 -1.86
CA ILE A 39 -2.32 0.78 -2.69
C ILE A 39 -2.99 -0.49 -2.21
N ALA A 40 -3.68 -1.21 -3.09
CA ALA A 40 -4.19 -2.55 -2.85
C ALA A 40 -3.35 -3.57 -3.61
N VAL A 41 -2.76 -4.53 -2.89
CA VAL A 41 -1.88 -5.54 -3.47
C VAL A 41 -2.53 -6.91 -3.40
N TYR A 42 -2.95 -7.44 -4.55
CA TYR A 42 -3.43 -8.80 -4.72
C TYR A 42 -2.42 -9.64 -5.54
N VAL A 43 -2.69 -10.92 -5.70
CA VAL A 43 -1.78 -11.85 -6.40
C VAL A 43 -1.60 -11.45 -7.86
N ASP A 44 -2.70 -11.13 -8.53
CA ASP A 44 -2.73 -10.83 -9.95
C ASP A 44 -2.80 -9.32 -10.23
N ASP A 45 -3.37 -8.54 -9.30
CA ASP A 45 -3.66 -7.12 -9.48
C ASP A 45 -2.99 -6.24 -8.43
N CYS A 46 -2.56 -5.05 -8.87
CA CYS A 46 -2.11 -3.97 -7.98
C CYS A 46 -2.90 -2.70 -8.30
N LEU A 47 -3.76 -2.28 -7.38
CA LEU A 47 -4.57 -1.08 -7.54
C LEU A 47 -3.89 0.08 -6.83
N LEU A 48 -3.75 1.20 -7.54
CA LEU A 48 -3.19 2.45 -7.02
C LEU A 48 -4.24 3.55 -7.14
N VAL A 49 -4.61 4.15 -6.01
CA VAL A 49 -5.53 5.27 -5.94
C VAL A 49 -4.81 6.42 -5.24
N GLY A 50 -4.83 7.60 -5.84
CA GLY A 50 -4.27 8.80 -5.23
C GLY A 50 -5.24 9.96 -5.37
N ASN A 51 -5.34 10.78 -4.34
CA ASN A 51 -5.99 12.07 -4.42
C ASN A 51 -4.98 13.14 -3.98
N LEU A 52 -4.80 14.14 -4.84
CA LEU A 52 -4.04 15.35 -4.58
C LEU A 52 -5.02 16.51 -4.72
N ASN A 53 -5.45 17.08 -3.60
CA ASN A 53 -6.23 18.31 -3.64
C ASN A 53 -5.23 19.46 -3.74
N SER A 54 -5.07 20.02 -4.94
CA SER A 54 -4.25 21.21 -5.23
C SER A 54 -4.96 22.49 -4.82
#